data_AF-A0A7C5N105-F1
#
_entry.id   AF-A0A7C5N105-F1
#
_cell.length_a   1.000
_cell.length_b   1.000
_cell.length_c   1.000
_cell.angle_alpha   90.00
_cell.angle_beta   90.00
_cell.angle_gamma   90.00
#
_symmetry.space_group_name_H-M   'P 1'
#
loop_
_entity.id
_entity.type
_entity.pdbx_description
1 polymer ?
#
loop_
_entity_poly.entity_id
_entity_poly.type
_entity_poly.pdbx_seq_one_letter_code
_entity_poly.pdbx_strand_id
1 'polypeptide(L)'
;MSAPRRSGPTEYRDGRVSLQVLSHSKTSTSRDCPAKFGYRYVDGLRPKTEKDPTRIRGRGMHAGLEAGFVSWIWCRMLGLALGLEPGDAVVAIVDAARIGVRRAHRAALAELEAARQSGAAIEVIDDVRERLEEAYEADAWAVGHFFEVVGARDYERKIPVLVEHAFDVPIVDVSGRRGHLRWIGYFDCVMYDARTRTLELWEQKTVGTNAGSDEHRRRIEGDPQTTSYIYALRRELAAGGLDAAIAAVSGFVDLSATPDVQRIRAIPVGTVVVNVIRRKKPSEPKTLADGTISTDRRIDTLPELYAAALEGQREPHGLTKAEGDCQEAQAAFSAEQDPKAAEKLGKKLERAKQAVQKKRAAFQATRAKQADLLERLRQRGDTFLAEVEQFVTDHECERWRSEMWVEAERMRRIEKRPAERTRNLGYCTAPGRGCTYRTLCYSGGDESVRMQEFTTPAEREAHELEREEDRAAEREEQAGPEPYSAPAWG
;
A
#
# COMPACT_ATOMS: atom_id res chain seq x y z
N MET A 1 1.83 -0.47 -25.30
CA MET A 1 0.58 -1.26 -25.26
C MET A 1 -0.54 -0.33 -24.81
N SER A 2 -1.56 -0.10 -25.63
CA SER A 2 -2.67 0.79 -25.29
C SER A 2 -3.53 0.13 -24.22
N ALA A 3 -3.81 0.81 -23.11
CA ALA A 3 -4.73 0.31 -22.09
C ALA A 3 -6.09 -0.02 -22.74
N PRO A 4 -6.76 -1.12 -22.36
CA PRO A 4 -8.10 -1.42 -22.87
C PRO A 4 -9.02 -0.23 -22.57
N ARG A 5 -9.62 0.34 -23.62
CA ARG A 5 -10.62 1.41 -23.49
C ARG A 5 -11.72 0.89 -22.57
N ARG A 6 -12.07 1.65 -21.53
CA ARG A 6 -13.24 1.37 -20.68
C ARG A 6 -14.47 1.35 -21.58
N SER A 7 -14.96 0.16 -21.92
CA SER A 7 -16.18 0.01 -22.69
C SER A 7 -17.33 0.60 -21.87
N GLY A 8 -17.98 1.64 -22.41
CA GLY A 8 -19.22 2.18 -21.82
C GLY A 8 -20.30 1.09 -21.68
N PRO A 9 -21.36 1.36 -20.89
CA PRO A 9 -22.46 0.44 -20.73
C PRO A 9 -23.05 0.09 -22.11
N THR A 10 -22.98 -1.18 -22.48
CA THR A 10 -23.43 -1.66 -23.79
C THR A 10 -24.96 -1.63 -23.83
N GLU A 11 -25.52 -0.75 -24.66
CA GLU A 11 -26.96 -0.63 -24.81
C GLU A 11 -27.60 -1.86 -25.48
N TYR A 12 -28.82 -2.14 -25.01
CA TYR A 12 -29.66 -3.29 -25.32
C TYR A 12 -30.36 -3.09 -26.68
N ARG A 13 -29.87 -3.74 -27.75
CA ARG A 13 -30.65 -3.97 -28.98
C ARG A 13 -30.62 -5.47 -29.29
N ASP A 14 -31.79 -6.07 -29.52
CA ASP A 14 -32.02 -7.45 -30.05
C ASP A 14 -32.22 -8.64 -29.10
N GLY A 15 -32.64 -8.45 -27.84
CA GLY A 15 -33.10 -9.58 -27.00
C GLY A 15 -32.03 -10.63 -26.64
N ARG A 16 -30.76 -10.38 -27.00
CA ARG A 16 -29.61 -11.15 -26.51
C ARG A 16 -29.36 -10.79 -25.05
N VAL A 17 -29.07 -11.80 -24.23
CA VAL A 17 -28.71 -11.59 -22.82
C VAL A 17 -27.50 -10.65 -22.77
N SER A 18 -27.66 -9.47 -22.19
CA SER A 18 -26.59 -8.49 -22.11
C SER A 18 -25.42 -9.03 -21.30
N LEU A 19 -24.21 -8.75 -21.80
CA LEU A 19 -22.97 -9.08 -21.12
C LEU A 19 -22.89 -8.28 -19.82
N GLN A 20 -22.94 -8.96 -18.67
CA GLN A 20 -22.80 -8.33 -17.38
C GLN A 20 -21.34 -8.40 -16.93
N VAL A 21 -20.78 -7.21 -16.70
CA VAL A 21 -19.41 -7.03 -16.25
C VAL A 21 -19.39 -6.87 -14.72
N LEU A 22 -18.59 -7.69 -14.06
CA LEU A 22 -18.41 -7.74 -12.62
C LEU A 22 -16.96 -7.40 -12.24
N SER A 23 -16.78 -6.80 -11.08
CA SER A 23 -15.47 -6.55 -10.48
C SER A 23 -15.54 -6.75 -8.97
N HIS A 24 -14.38 -6.88 -8.32
CA HIS A 24 -14.31 -7.02 -6.85
C HIS A 24 -15.01 -5.85 -6.15
N SER A 25 -14.71 -4.61 -6.57
CA SER A 25 -15.36 -3.42 -5.99
C SER A 25 -16.88 -3.40 -6.17
N LYS A 26 -17.39 -3.84 -7.34
CA LYS A 26 -18.83 -3.88 -7.66
C LYS A 26 -19.54 -4.93 -6.79
N THR A 27 -18.97 -6.13 -6.68
CA THR A 27 -19.49 -7.24 -5.87
C THR A 27 -19.43 -6.96 -4.38
N SER A 28 -18.31 -6.46 -3.86
CA SER A 28 -18.20 -6.02 -2.46
C SER A 28 -19.24 -4.94 -2.14
N THR A 29 -19.42 -3.94 -3.01
CA THR A 29 -20.39 -2.86 -2.75
C THR A 29 -21.83 -3.37 -2.70
N SER A 30 -22.22 -4.30 -3.61
CA SER A 30 -23.55 -4.92 -3.61
C SER A 30 -23.80 -5.78 -2.37
N ARG A 31 -22.80 -6.57 -1.96
CA ARG A 31 -22.85 -7.39 -0.74
C ARG A 31 -22.98 -6.52 0.50
N ASP A 32 -22.20 -5.45 0.59
CA ASP A 32 -22.23 -4.51 1.71
C ASP A 32 -23.57 -3.79 1.82
N CYS A 33 -24.07 -3.20 0.73
CA CYS A 33 -25.30 -2.43 0.73
C CYS A 33 -25.90 -2.29 -0.68
N PRO A 34 -27.04 -2.95 -0.98
CA PRO A 34 -27.74 -2.82 -2.25
C PRO A 34 -28.07 -1.39 -2.66
N ALA A 35 -28.48 -0.54 -1.71
CA ALA A 35 -28.72 0.88 -2.00
C ALA A 35 -27.45 1.60 -2.48
N LYS A 36 -26.32 1.38 -1.80
CA LYS A 36 -25.02 1.94 -2.19
C LYS A 36 -24.61 1.47 -3.59
N PHE A 37 -24.85 0.19 -3.90
CA PHE A 37 -24.62 -0.33 -5.24
C PHE A 37 -25.50 0.37 -6.28
N GLY A 38 -26.80 0.53 -5.99
CA GLY A 38 -27.75 1.27 -6.81
C GLY A 38 -27.24 2.67 -7.17
N TYR A 39 -26.94 3.48 -6.17
CA TYR A 39 -26.45 4.84 -6.39
C TYR A 39 -25.11 4.87 -7.14
N ARG A 40 -24.17 4.01 -6.75
CA ARG A 40 -22.80 4.04 -7.28
C ARG A 40 -22.68 3.50 -8.71
N TYR A 41 -23.34 2.38 -9.01
CA TYR A 41 -23.11 1.63 -10.26
C TYR A 41 -24.31 1.65 -11.20
N VAL A 42 -25.53 1.85 -10.70
CA VAL A 42 -26.73 1.96 -11.54
C VAL A 42 -26.97 3.42 -11.90
N ASP A 43 -27.00 4.30 -10.91
CA ASP A 43 -27.21 5.74 -11.12
C ASP A 43 -25.92 6.47 -11.50
N GLY A 44 -24.77 5.79 -11.37
CA GLY A 44 -23.46 6.31 -11.72
C GLY A 44 -22.99 7.50 -10.88
N LEU A 45 -23.54 7.68 -9.68
CA LEU A 45 -23.19 8.78 -8.78
C LEU A 45 -21.80 8.59 -8.19
N ARG A 46 -21.09 9.70 -8.02
CA ARG A 46 -19.79 9.77 -7.33
C ARG A 46 -19.81 10.99 -6.41
N PRO A 47 -19.29 10.92 -5.17
CA PRO A 47 -19.17 12.12 -4.34
C PRO A 47 -18.37 13.21 -5.07
N LYS A 48 -18.83 14.47 -5.05
CA LYS A 48 -18.14 15.62 -5.69
C LYS A 48 -16.74 15.85 -5.12
N THR A 49 -16.57 15.58 -3.84
CA THR A 49 -15.28 15.63 -3.16
C THR A 49 -14.91 14.22 -2.71
N GLU A 50 -13.74 13.73 -3.15
CA GLU A 50 -13.16 12.53 -2.59
C GLU A 50 -12.56 12.88 -1.22
N LYS A 51 -13.43 12.95 -0.21
CA LYS A 51 -13.07 13.33 1.16
C LYS A 51 -12.25 12.28 1.91
N ASP A 52 -11.89 11.17 1.27
CA ASP A 52 -11.22 10.06 1.94
C ASP A 52 -9.71 10.08 1.66
N PRO A 53 -8.90 10.71 2.54
CA PRO A 53 -7.45 10.72 2.40
C PRO A 53 -6.87 9.30 2.41
N THR A 54 -7.56 8.30 2.98
CA THR A 54 -7.11 6.91 2.93
C THR A 54 -7.10 6.37 1.50
N ARG A 55 -8.07 6.76 0.67
CA ARG A 55 -8.15 6.31 -0.72
C ARG A 55 -7.08 6.97 -1.58
N ILE A 56 -6.82 8.26 -1.37
CA ILE A 56 -5.75 8.98 -2.07
C ILE A 56 -4.38 8.40 -1.70
N ARG A 57 -4.10 8.22 -0.40
CA ARG A 57 -2.87 7.56 0.07
C ARG A 57 -2.70 6.16 -0.47
N GLY A 58 -3.78 5.36 -0.48
CA GLY A 58 -3.77 4.03 -1.08
C GLY A 58 -3.31 4.05 -2.54
N ARG A 59 -3.88 4.93 -3.37
CA ARG A 59 -3.42 5.12 -4.76
C ARG A 59 -1.96 5.54 -4.84
N GLY A 60 -1.51 6.44 -3.98
CA GLY A 60 -0.12 6.87 -3.90
C GLY A 60 0.85 5.72 -3.62
N MET A 61 0.48 4.85 -2.68
CA MET A 61 1.28 3.66 -2.35
C MET A 61 1.30 2.64 -3.49
N HIS A 62 0.15 2.35 -4.13
CA HIS A 62 0.11 1.45 -5.30
C HIS A 62 0.97 1.98 -6.45
N ALA A 63 0.92 3.27 -6.76
CA ALA A 63 1.78 3.87 -7.78
C ALA A 63 3.27 3.76 -7.44
N GLY A 64 3.63 3.86 -6.16
CA GLY A 64 4.99 3.58 -5.68
C GLY A 64 5.38 2.11 -5.86
N LEU A 65 4.51 1.18 -5.47
CA LEU A 65 4.73 -0.26 -5.62
C LEU A 65 4.86 -0.66 -7.09
N GLU A 66 4.00 -0.14 -7.96
CA GLU A 66 4.06 -0.34 -9.41
C GLU A 66 5.42 0.12 -9.96
N ALA A 67 5.84 1.35 -9.65
CA ALA A 67 7.13 1.88 -10.09
C ALA A 67 8.31 1.03 -9.59
N GLY A 68 8.26 0.58 -8.34
CA GLY A 68 9.27 -0.31 -7.77
C GLY A 68 9.33 -1.68 -8.45
N PHE A 69 8.19 -2.35 -8.67
CA PHE A 69 8.15 -3.64 -9.36
C PHE A 69 8.58 -3.53 -10.82
N VAL A 70 8.20 -2.46 -11.53
CA VAL A 70 8.71 -2.20 -12.89
C VAL A 70 10.22 -2.00 -12.87
N SER A 71 10.75 -1.23 -11.90
CA SER A 71 12.19 -1.07 -11.72
C SER A 71 12.87 -2.40 -11.40
N TRP A 72 12.23 -3.29 -10.65
CA TRP A 72 12.75 -4.63 -10.35
C TRP A 72 12.93 -5.43 -11.64
N ILE A 73 11.93 -5.44 -12.53
CA ILE A 73 12.05 -6.09 -13.86
C ILE A 73 13.29 -5.55 -14.59
N TRP A 74 13.42 -4.22 -14.69
CA TRP A 74 14.55 -3.58 -15.36
C TRP A 74 15.89 -3.92 -14.72
N CYS A 75 16.00 -3.86 -13.39
CA CYS A 75 17.21 -4.19 -12.66
C CYS A 75 17.60 -5.67 -12.86
N ARG A 76 16.64 -6.58 -12.97
CA ARG A 76 16.93 -8.00 -13.29
C ARG A 76 17.42 -8.16 -14.72
N MET A 77 16.78 -7.49 -15.68
CA MET A 77 17.18 -7.54 -17.09
C MET A 77 18.57 -6.93 -17.31
N LEU A 78 18.81 -5.74 -16.75
CA LEU A 78 20.07 -5.01 -16.89
C LEU A 78 21.16 -5.57 -15.98
N GLY A 79 20.84 -6.02 -14.78
CA GLY A 79 21.82 -6.56 -13.84
C GLY A 79 22.50 -7.82 -14.36
N LEU A 80 21.75 -8.69 -15.05
CA LEU A 80 22.33 -9.82 -15.76
C LEU A 80 23.27 -9.39 -16.91
N ALA A 81 22.95 -8.29 -17.60
CA ALA A 81 23.75 -7.79 -18.72
C ALA A 81 24.97 -6.94 -18.28
N LEU A 82 24.85 -6.21 -17.17
CA LEU A 82 25.80 -5.18 -16.71
C LEU A 82 26.55 -5.59 -15.44
N GLY A 83 26.24 -6.74 -14.84
CA GLY A 83 26.84 -7.18 -13.57
C GLY A 83 26.45 -6.31 -12.38
N LEU A 84 25.19 -5.86 -12.32
CA LEU A 84 24.70 -5.07 -11.19
C LEU A 84 24.57 -5.97 -9.96
N GLU A 85 25.22 -5.59 -8.87
CA GLU A 85 25.10 -6.30 -7.60
C GLU A 85 23.65 -6.21 -7.06
N PRO A 86 23.12 -7.27 -6.43
CA PRO A 86 21.76 -7.27 -5.89
C PRO A 86 21.45 -6.10 -4.94
N GLY A 87 22.42 -5.67 -4.14
CA GLY A 87 22.26 -4.54 -3.23
C GLY A 87 21.99 -3.23 -3.96
N ASP A 88 22.75 -2.94 -5.01
CA ASP A 88 22.59 -1.71 -5.81
C ASP A 88 21.25 -1.73 -6.58
N ALA A 89 20.84 -2.91 -7.04
CA ALA A 89 19.52 -3.09 -7.66
C ALA A 89 18.38 -2.76 -6.69
N VAL A 90 18.45 -3.23 -5.44
CA VAL A 90 17.44 -2.91 -4.41
C VAL A 90 17.39 -1.41 -4.12
N VAL A 91 18.53 -0.73 -4.06
CA VAL A 91 18.56 0.74 -3.89
C VAL A 91 17.84 1.45 -5.04
N ALA A 92 18.12 1.07 -6.30
CA ALA A 92 17.44 1.65 -7.46
C ALA A 92 15.92 1.40 -7.45
N ILE A 93 15.50 0.19 -7.04
CA ILE A 93 14.09 -0.17 -6.89
C ILE A 93 13.40 0.72 -5.84
N VAL A 94 14.03 0.91 -4.68
CA VAL A 94 13.52 1.75 -3.59
C VAL A 94 13.36 3.20 -4.04
N ASP A 95 14.34 3.74 -4.76
CA ASP A 95 14.29 5.10 -5.29
C ASP A 95 13.18 5.28 -6.34
N ALA A 96 13.04 4.33 -7.27
CA ALA A 96 11.95 4.32 -8.24
C ALA A 96 10.58 4.30 -7.54
N ALA A 97 10.45 3.49 -6.49
CA ALA A 97 9.22 3.39 -5.73
C ALA A 97 8.87 4.70 -5.01
N ARG A 98 9.84 5.34 -4.35
CA ARG A 98 9.67 6.67 -3.72
C ARG A 98 9.29 7.75 -4.74
N ILE A 99 9.88 7.72 -5.93
CA ILE A 99 9.51 8.62 -7.04
C ILE A 99 8.07 8.38 -7.48
N GLY A 100 7.63 7.12 -7.57
CA GLY A 100 6.24 6.75 -7.88
C GLY A 100 5.25 7.35 -6.88
N VAL A 101 5.50 7.19 -5.57
CA VAL A 101 4.69 7.80 -4.51
C VAL A 101 4.64 9.32 -4.67
N ARG A 102 5.79 9.96 -4.90
CA ARG A 102 5.88 11.43 -5.06
C ARG A 102 5.05 11.92 -6.24
N ARG A 103 5.12 11.23 -7.40
CA ARG A 103 4.35 11.60 -8.60
C ARG A 103 2.85 11.50 -8.34
N ALA A 104 2.40 10.42 -7.72
CA ALA A 104 0.99 10.22 -7.40
C ALA A 104 0.45 11.24 -6.38
N HIS A 105 1.23 11.56 -5.35
CA HIS A 105 0.89 12.61 -4.39
C HIS A 105 0.79 13.99 -5.06
N ARG A 106 1.75 14.36 -5.91
CA ARG A 106 1.69 15.63 -6.67
C ARG A 106 0.47 15.71 -7.59
N ALA A 107 0.15 14.62 -8.28
CA ALA A 107 -1.05 14.55 -9.11
C ALA A 107 -2.33 14.75 -8.27
N ALA A 108 -2.42 14.12 -7.11
CA ALA A 108 -3.57 14.29 -6.21
C ALA A 108 -3.68 15.72 -5.65
N LEU A 109 -2.55 16.36 -5.32
CA LEU A 109 -2.52 17.76 -4.89
C LEU A 109 -2.99 18.71 -6.00
N ALA A 110 -2.58 18.46 -7.25
CA ALA A 110 -3.05 19.23 -8.40
C ALA A 110 -4.57 19.05 -8.63
N GLU A 111 -5.10 17.83 -8.47
CA GLU A 111 -6.55 17.57 -8.54
C GLU A 111 -7.33 18.31 -7.45
N LEU A 112 -6.79 18.37 -6.23
CA LEU A 112 -7.39 19.11 -5.11
C LEU A 112 -7.38 20.62 -5.35
N GLU A 113 -6.30 21.16 -5.91
CA GLU A 113 -6.21 22.59 -6.26
C GLU A 113 -7.19 22.96 -7.38
N ALA A 114 -7.35 22.11 -8.40
CA ALA A 114 -8.38 22.31 -9.43
C ALA A 114 -9.81 22.24 -8.84
N ALA A 115 -10.05 21.31 -7.90
CA ALA A 115 -11.33 21.24 -7.19
C ALA A 115 -11.58 22.50 -6.33
N ARG A 116 -10.53 23.06 -5.73
CA ARG A 116 -10.61 24.32 -4.97
C ARG A 116 -11.02 25.48 -5.86
N GLN A 117 -10.41 25.60 -7.04
CA GLN A 117 -10.67 26.68 -7.99
C GLN A 117 -12.09 26.63 -8.56
N SER A 118 -12.69 25.43 -8.66
CA SER A 118 -14.09 25.25 -9.08
C SER A 118 -15.14 25.48 -7.97
N GLY A 119 -14.74 25.98 -6.80
CA GLY A 119 -15.66 26.36 -5.73
C GLY A 119 -16.15 25.19 -4.86
N ALA A 120 -15.46 24.04 -4.88
CA ALA A 120 -15.73 22.97 -3.93
C ALA A 120 -15.38 23.41 -2.49
N ALA A 121 -15.88 22.66 -1.49
CA ALA A 121 -15.76 23.02 -0.07
C ALA A 121 -14.29 23.22 0.38
N ILE A 122 -13.83 24.48 0.40
CA ILE A 122 -12.43 24.89 0.60
C ILE A 122 -11.84 24.28 1.88
N GLU A 123 -12.58 24.34 2.99
CA GLU A 123 -12.11 23.79 4.28
C GLU A 123 -11.79 22.29 4.22
N VAL A 124 -12.59 21.51 3.49
CA VAL A 124 -12.36 20.07 3.33
C VAL A 124 -11.13 19.81 2.46
N ILE A 125 -10.90 20.65 1.44
CA ILE A 125 -9.76 20.52 0.55
C ILE A 125 -8.46 20.85 1.29
N ASP A 126 -8.44 21.94 2.06
CA ASP A 126 -7.27 22.34 2.83
C ASP A 126 -6.89 21.28 3.89
N ASP A 127 -7.88 20.68 4.60
CA ASP A 127 -7.64 19.56 5.54
C ASP A 127 -7.10 18.31 4.83
N VAL A 128 -7.62 17.96 3.65
CA VAL A 128 -7.10 16.82 2.88
C VAL A 128 -5.69 17.09 2.36
N ARG A 129 -5.39 18.31 1.92
CA ARG A 129 -4.06 18.73 1.45
C ARG A 129 -3.02 18.58 2.56
N GLU A 130 -3.27 19.17 3.73
CA GLU A 130 -2.36 19.10 4.88
C GLU A 130 -2.07 17.63 5.25
N ARG A 131 -3.11 16.80 5.33
CA ARG A 131 -2.96 15.36 5.60
C ARG A 131 -2.17 14.60 4.53
N LEU A 132 -2.23 15.01 3.26
CA LEU A 132 -1.47 14.39 2.18
C LEU A 132 0.00 14.79 2.23
N GLU A 133 0.28 16.07 2.48
CA GLU A 133 1.65 16.58 2.65
C GLU A 133 2.34 15.90 3.83
N GLU A 134 1.66 15.75 4.96
CA GLU A 134 2.16 14.98 6.11
C GLU A 134 2.33 13.49 5.81
N ALA A 135 1.44 12.92 4.98
CA ALA A 135 1.44 11.50 4.67
C ALA A 135 2.51 11.08 3.66
N TYR A 136 2.96 11.98 2.78
CA TYR A 136 3.91 11.65 1.71
C TYR A 136 5.16 10.95 2.23
N GLU A 137 5.82 11.51 3.24
CA GLU A 137 7.03 10.92 3.82
C GLU A 137 6.76 9.54 4.44
N ALA A 138 5.60 9.36 5.06
CA ALA A 138 5.21 8.08 5.65
C ALA A 138 4.90 7.02 4.57
N ASP A 139 4.22 7.40 3.49
CA ASP A 139 3.90 6.52 2.37
C ASP A 139 5.17 6.14 1.58
N ALA A 140 6.05 7.12 1.31
CA ALA A 140 7.33 6.91 0.63
C ALA A 140 8.27 6.03 1.46
N TRP A 141 8.32 6.24 2.78
CA TRP A 141 9.03 5.36 3.70
C TRP A 141 8.45 3.94 3.68
N ALA A 142 7.13 3.79 3.78
CA ALA A 142 6.48 2.47 3.86
C ALA A 142 6.71 1.63 2.60
N VAL A 143 6.61 2.24 1.41
CA VAL A 143 6.89 1.56 0.15
C VAL A 143 8.39 1.29 -0.01
N GLY A 144 9.26 2.21 0.42
CA GLY A 144 10.71 1.98 0.43
C GLY A 144 11.09 0.79 1.32
N HIS A 145 10.60 0.78 2.57
CA HIS A 145 10.79 -0.31 3.53
C HIS A 145 10.30 -1.66 2.99
N PHE A 146 9.18 -1.68 2.28
CA PHE A 146 8.70 -2.88 1.58
C PHE A 146 9.77 -3.45 0.63
N PHE A 147 10.36 -2.64 -0.25
CA PHE A 147 11.39 -3.13 -1.18
C PHE A 147 12.75 -3.36 -0.51
N GLU A 148 13.09 -2.62 0.55
CA GLU A 148 14.31 -2.88 1.34
C GLU A 148 14.24 -4.28 1.98
N VAL A 149 13.09 -4.66 2.54
CA VAL A 149 12.91 -5.98 3.19
C VAL A 149 12.66 -7.08 2.16
N VAL A 150 11.65 -6.91 1.30
CA VAL A 150 11.19 -7.94 0.36
C VAL A 150 12.10 -8.04 -0.84
N GLY A 151 12.58 -6.92 -1.37
CA GLY A 151 13.56 -6.91 -2.45
C GLY A 151 14.86 -7.58 -2.01
N ALA A 152 15.44 -7.22 -0.86
CA ALA A 152 16.66 -7.88 -0.39
C ALA A 152 16.51 -9.40 -0.21
N ARG A 153 15.33 -9.87 0.22
CA ARG A 153 15.05 -11.29 0.43
C ARG A 153 14.77 -12.06 -0.86
N ASP A 154 13.97 -11.47 -1.76
CA ASP A 154 13.37 -12.18 -2.89
C ASP A 154 13.94 -11.78 -4.26
N TYR A 155 14.78 -10.74 -4.36
CA TYR A 155 15.28 -10.20 -5.64
C TYR A 155 15.89 -11.25 -6.57
N GLU A 156 16.68 -12.17 -6.01
CA GLU A 156 17.35 -13.21 -6.80
C GLU A 156 16.41 -14.37 -7.18
N ARG A 157 15.39 -14.62 -6.35
CA ARG A 157 14.51 -15.80 -6.44
C ARG A 157 13.25 -15.52 -7.24
N LYS A 158 12.65 -14.35 -7.05
CA LYS A 158 11.35 -14.00 -7.60
C LYS A 158 11.50 -12.93 -8.67
N ILE A 159 10.75 -13.09 -9.75
CA ILE A 159 10.79 -12.20 -10.89
C ILE A 159 9.37 -11.68 -11.15
N PRO A 160 9.13 -10.36 -11.10
CA PRO A 160 7.84 -9.83 -11.50
C PRO A 160 7.59 -10.14 -12.99
N VAL A 161 6.41 -10.70 -13.28
CA VAL A 161 5.96 -11.03 -14.64
C VAL A 161 4.92 -10.04 -15.11
N LEU A 162 4.00 -9.67 -14.22
CA LEU A 162 2.93 -8.69 -14.46
C LEU A 162 2.90 -7.71 -13.31
N VAL A 163 2.69 -6.44 -13.62
CA VAL A 163 2.55 -5.36 -12.64
C VAL A 163 1.37 -4.50 -13.06
N GLU A 164 0.44 -4.24 -12.14
CA GLU A 164 -0.81 -3.48 -12.37
C GLU A 164 -1.53 -3.93 -13.67
N HIS A 165 -1.60 -5.24 -13.88
CA HIS A 165 -2.05 -5.82 -15.14
C HIS A 165 -3.56 -5.99 -15.16
N ALA A 166 -4.22 -5.32 -16.10
CA ALA A 166 -5.65 -5.46 -16.32
C ALA A 166 -5.98 -6.86 -16.88
N PHE A 167 -7.02 -7.49 -16.33
CA PHE A 167 -7.57 -8.74 -16.87
C PHE A 167 -9.06 -8.60 -17.21
N ASP A 168 -9.52 -9.41 -18.15
CA ASP A 168 -10.94 -9.49 -18.51
C ASP A 168 -11.33 -10.90 -18.94
N VAL A 169 -11.78 -11.70 -17.97
CA VAL A 169 -12.00 -13.14 -18.14
C VAL A 169 -13.48 -13.50 -18.09
N PRO A 170 -13.93 -14.50 -18.86
CA PRO A 170 -15.30 -14.98 -18.74
C PRO A 170 -15.49 -15.75 -17.43
N ILE A 171 -16.63 -15.53 -16.75
CA ILE A 171 -17.11 -16.43 -15.70
C ILE A 171 -17.95 -17.52 -16.38
N VAL A 172 -17.42 -18.74 -16.42
CA VAL A 172 -18.12 -19.88 -17.03
C VAL A 172 -19.20 -20.43 -16.11
N ASP A 173 -20.27 -20.97 -16.68
CA ASP A 173 -21.32 -21.64 -15.91
C ASP A 173 -20.88 -23.03 -15.42
N VAL A 174 -21.71 -23.70 -14.62
CA VAL A 174 -21.44 -25.05 -14.09
C VAL A 174 -21.16 -26.10 -15.17
N SER A 175 -21.67 -25.90 -16.39
CA SER A 175 -21.42 -26.76 -17.55
C SER A 175 -20.14 -26.40 -18.33
N GLY A 176 -19.38 -25.40 -17.86
CA GLY A 176 -18.17 -24.90 -18.51
C GLY A 176 -18.44 -23.99 -19.72
N ARG A 177 -19.71 -23.70 -20.03
CA ARG A 177 -20.05 -22.82 -21.17
C ARG A 177 -19.77 -21.37 -20.82
N ARG A 178 -19.27 -20.62 -21.80
CA ARG A 178 -19.08 -19.17 -21.68
C ARG A 178 -20.44 -18.53 -21.48
N GLY A 179 -20.68 -18.08 -20.27
CA GLY A 179 -21.88 -17.33 -19.92
C GLY A 179 -21.81 -15.87 -20.40
N HIS A 180 -22.83 -15.12 -20.04
CA HIS A 180 -22.92 -13.67 -20.25
C HIS A 180 -22.28 -12.87 -19.09
N LEU A 181 -21.41 -13.50 -18.30
CA LEU A 181 -20.71 -12.86 -17.18
C LEU A 181 -19.22 -12.70 -17.49
N ARG A 182 -18.67 -11.53 -17.19
CA ARG A 182 -17.23 -11.27 -17.24
C ARG A 182 -16.72 -10.74 -15.91
N TRP A 183 -15.53 -11.17 -15.53
CA TRP A 183 -14.80 -10.69 -14.36
C TRP A 183 -13.64 -9.82 -14.82
N ILE A 184 -13.68 -8.55 -14.42
CA ILE A 184 -12.64 -7.56 -14.74
C ILE A 184 -11.97 -7.07 -13.47
N GLY A 185 -10.70 -6.70 -13.61
CA GLY A 185 -9.91 -6.16 -12.52
C GLY A 185 -8.48 -5.93 -12.94
N TYR A 186 -7.63 -5.76 -11.93
CA TYR A 186 -6.19 -5.58 -12.07
C TYR A 186 -5.51 -6.54 -11.10
N PHE A 187 -4.44 -7.19 -11.56
CA PHE A 187 -3.48 -7.84 -10.67
C PHE A 187 -2.47 -6.79 -10.23
N ASP A 188 -2.31 -6.58 -8.92
CA ASP A 188 -1.29 -5.69 -8.39
C ASP A 188 0.09 -6.13 -8.87
N CYS A 189 0.45 -7.40 -8.64
CA CYS A 189 1.66 -8.01 -9.19
C CYS A 189 1.50 -9.54 -9.32
N VAL A 190 2.12 -10.12 -10.34
CA VAL A 190 2.29 -11.58 -10.47
C VAL A 190 3.77 -11.88 -10.53
N MET A 191 4.26 -12.66 -9.59
CA MET A 191 5.65 -13.05 -9.46
C MET A 191 5.84 -14.48 -9.97
N TYR A 192 6.91 -14.73 -10.71
CA TYR A 192 7.43 -16.07 -10.94
C TYR A 192 8.47 -16.40 -9.87
N ASP A 193 8.25 -17.47 -9.12
CA ASP A 193 9.24 -17.99 -8.17
C ASP A 193 10.10 -19.06 -8.85
N ALA A 194 11.38 -18.74 -9.09
CA ALA A 194 12.30 -19.65 -9.77
C ALA A 194 12.59 -20.93 -8.97
N ARG A 195 12.44 -20.91 -7.63
CA ARG A 195 12.72 -22.05 -6.77
C ARG A 195 11.62 -23.09 -6.86
N THR A 196 10.36 -22.66 -6.74
CA THR A 196 9.19 -23.54 -6.77
C THR A 196 8.66 -23.76 -8.18
N ARG A 197 9.08 -22.91 -9.14
CA ARG A 197 8.58 -22.87 -10.52
C ARG A 197 7.07 -22.65 -10.57
N THR A 198 6.58 -21.75 -9.72
CA THR A 198 5.15 -21.40 -9.62
C THR A 198 4.94 -19.92 -9.90
N LEU A 199 3.72 -19.55 -10.32
CA LEU A 199 3.30 -18.16 -10.32
C LEU A 199 2.57 -17.85 -9.02
N GLU A 200 2.99 -16.80 -8.36
CA GLU A 200 2.39 -16.26 -7.14
C GLU A 200 1.70 -14.94 -7.48
N LEU A 201 0.46 -14.78 -7.04
CA LEU A 201 -0.20 -13.49 -7.11
C LEU A 201 0.11 -12.68 -5.86
N TRP A 202 0.65 -11.49 -6.02
CA TRP A 202 1.03 -10.61 -4.93
C TRP A 202 0.02 -9.48 -4.83
N GLU A 203 -0.79 -9.49 -3.78
CA GLU A 203 -1.79 -8.45 -3.48
C GLU A 203 -1.24 -7.50 -2.41
N GLN A 204 -1.39 -6.20 -2.61
CA GLN A 204 -0.85 -5.18 -1.74
C GLN A 204 -1.99 -4.54 -0.92
N LYS A 205 -1.93 -4.69 0.41
CA LYS A 205 -2.90 -4.09 1.34
C LYS A 205 -2.20 -3.09 2.23
N THR A 206 -2.85 -1.95 2.45
CA THR A 206 -2.31 -0.91 3.32
C THR A 206 -3.17 -0.76 4.58
N VAL A 207 -2.53 -0.64 5.75
CA VAL A 207 -3.23 -0.58 7.04
C VAL A 207 -2.73 0.58 7.90
N GLY A 208 -3.59 1.11 8.76
CA GLY A 208 -3.21 2.18 9.70
C GLY A 208 -2.58 1.67 11.00
N THR A 209 -2.69 0.36 11.27
CA THR A 209 -2.31 -0.29 12.53
C THR A 209 -1.20 -1.32 12.30
N ASN A 210 -0.84 -2.11 13.32
CA ASN A 210 0.12 -3.20 13.21
C ASN A 210 -0.21 -4.12 12.01
N ALA A 211 0.74 -4.28 11.09
CA ALA A 211 0.59 -5.10 9.89
C ALA A 211 0.36 -6.59 10.21
N GLY A 212 1.02 -7.09 11.25
CA GLY A 212 0.93 -8.49 11.68
C GLY A 212 -0.21 -8.80 12.64
N SER A 213 -1.29 -7.99 12.69
CA SER A 213 -2.40 -8.28 13.59
C SER A 213 -3.23 -9.48 13.13
N ASP A 214 -3.69 -10.30 14.08
CA ASP A 214 -4.59 -11.43 13.80
C ASP A 214 -5.91 -11.00 13.16
N GLU A 215 -6.32 -9.74 13.36
CA GLU A 215 -7.51 -9.17 12.72
C GLU A 215 -7.30 -9.04 11.21
N HIS A 216 -6.16 -8.51 10.78
CA HIS A 216 -5.85 -8.37 9.36
C HIS A 216 -5.68 -9.73 8.69
N ARG A 217 -5.00 -10.67 9.36
CA ARG A 217 -4.87 -12.04 8.86
C ARG A 217 -6.23 -12.69 8.63
N ARG A 218 -7.12 -12.66 9.63
CA ARG A 218 -8.49 -13.19 9.52
C ARG A 218 -9.31 -12.52 8.43
N ARG A 219 -9.14 -11.21 8.25
CA ARG A 219 -9.80 -10.46 7.19
C ARG A 219 -9.33 -10.90 5.81
N ILE A 220 -8.03 -11.16 5.65
CA ILE A 220 -7.42 -11.62 4.40
C ILE A 220 -7.86 -13.05 4.06
N GLU A 221 -7.84 -13.96 5.03
CA GLU A 221 -8.28 -15.36 4.84
C GLU A 221 -9.73 -15.46 4.33
N GLY A 222 -10.59 -14.53 4.75
CA GLY A 222 -11.97 -14.43 4.31
C GLY A 222 -12.22 -13.50 3.11
N ASP A 223 -11.19 -12.90 2.50
CA ASP A 223 -11.37 -11.94 1.42
C ASP A 223 -11.65 -12.64 0.08
N PRO A 224 -12.84 -12.52 -0.51
CA PRO A 224 -13.16 -13.14 -1.79
C PRO A 224 -12.31 -12.57 -2.96
N GLN A 225 -11.62 -11.44 -2.77
CA GLN A 225 -10.74 -10.87 -3.78
C GLN A 225 -9.64 -11.85 -4.19
N THR A 226 -8.94 -12.47 -3.23
CA THR A 226 -7.79 -13.34 -3.49
C THR A 226 -8.20 -14.54 -4.35
N THR A 227 -9.34 -15.17 -4.00
CA THR A 227 -9.90 -16.30 -4.78
C THR A 227 -10.28 -15.88 -6.20
N SER A 228 -10.89 -14.70 -6.35
CA SER A 228 -11.29 -14.18 -7.67
C SER A 228 -10.10 -13.89 -8.58
N TYR A 229 -8.98 -13.46 -8.01
CA TYR A 229 -7.78 -13.12 -8.74
C TYR A 229 -7.02 -14.37 -9.18
N ILE A 230 -6.95 -15.40 -8.33
CA ILE A 230 -6.43 -16.72 -8.75
C ILE A 230 -7.29 -17.31 -9.88
N TYR A 231 -8.62 -17.23 -9.77
CA TYR A 231 -9.50 -17.65 -10.86
C TYR A 231 -9.14 -16.90 -12.15
N ALA A 232 -9.04 -15.57 -12.11
CA ALA A 232 -8.71 -14.78 -13.29
C ALA A 232 -7.34 -15.14 -13.88
N LEU A 233 -6.32 -15.27 -13.04
CA LEU A 233 -4.96 -15.60 -13.47
C LEU A 233 -4.90 -16.97 -14.16
N ARG A 234 -5.60 -17.98 -13.63
CA ARG A 234 -5.73 -19.30 -14.28
C ARG A 234 -6.41 -19.21 -15.65
N ARG A 235 -7.41 -18.34 -15.81
CA ARG A 235 -8.12 -18.16 -17.10
C ARG A 235 -7.27 -17.41 -18.13
N GLU A 236 -6.54 -16.39 -17.71
CA GLU A 236 -5.58 -15.67 -18.58
C GLU A 236 -4.47 -16.63 -19.06
N LEU A 237 -3.89 -17.44 -18.17
CA LEU A 237 -2.91 -18.47 -18.53
C LEU A 237 -3.47 -19.49 -19.53
N ALA A 238 -4.66 -20.03 -19.25
CA ALA A 238 -5.29 -21.01 -20.13
C ALA A 238 -5.62 -20.42 -21.52
N ALA A 239 -5.90 -19.12 -21.59
CA ALA A 239 -6.17 -18.41 -22.84
C ALA A 239 -4.88 -18.02 -23.60
N GLY A 240 -3.70 -18.19 -23.01
CA GLY A 240 -2.43 -17.70 -23.55
C GLY A 240 -2.26 -16.19 -23.43
N GLY A 241 -3.08 -15.51 -22.61
CA GLY A 241 -3.03 -14.05 -22.41
C GLY A 241 -1.69 -13.58 -21.83
N LEU A 242 -0.95 -14.49 -21.19
CA LEU A 242 0.34 -14.19 -20.54
C LEU A 242 1.55 -14.67 -21.35
N ASP A 243 1.36 -15.28 -22.53
CA ASP A 243 2.45 -15.89 -23.28
C ASP A 243 3.56 -14.87 -23.61
N ALA A 244 3.19 -13.63 -23.96
CA ALA A 244 4.16 -12.56 -24.25
C ALA A 244 4.92 -12.07 -23.01
N ALA A 245 4.22 -11.87 -21.88
CA ALA A 245 4.85 -11.42 -20.63
C ALA A 245 5.79 -12.49 -20.08
N ILE A 246 5.37 -13.75 -20.13
CA ILE A 246 6.20 -14.86 -19.68
C ILE A 246 7.37 -15.06 -20.63
N ALA A 247 7.19 -14.96 -21.95
CA ALA A 247 8.28 -15.04 -22.92
C ALA A 247 9.34 -13.95 -22.68
N ALA A 248 8.91 -12.72 -22.39
CA ALA A 248 9.83 -11.63 -22.06
C ALA A 248 10.69 -11.96 -20.84
N VAL A 249 10.12 -12.56 -19.80
CA VAL A 249 10.87 -12.97 -18.59
C VAL A 249 11.67 -14.27 -18.81
N SER A 250 11.21 -15.14 -19.71
CA SER A 250 11.79 -16.45 -19.97
C SER A 250 13.17 -16.42 -20.63
N GLY A 251 13.54 -15.31 -21.29
CA GLY A 251 14.89 -15.11 -21.81
C GLY A 251 15.96 -14.96 -20.72
N PHE A 252 15.56 -14.78 -19.45
CA PHE A 252 16.43 -14.48 -18.32
C PHE A 252 16.52 -15.60 -17.28
N VAL A 253 15.54 -16.51 -17.30
CA VAL A 253 15.63 -17.80 -16.61
C VAL A 253 16.21 -18.75 -17.64
N ASP A 254 17.14 -19.65 -17.28
CA ASP A 254 17.60 -20.70 -18.20
C ASP A 254 16.46 -21.71 -18.49
N LEU A 255 15.48 -21.26 -19.26
CA LEU A 255 14.42 -22.06 -19.87
C LEU A 255 14.86 -22.59 -21.23
N SER A 256 16.12 -22.37 -21.63
CA SER A 256 16.71 -22.99 -22.82
C SER A 256 16.67 -24.52 -22.73
N ALA A 257 16.59 -25.07 -21.51
CA ALA A 257 16.36 -26.49 -21.26
C ALA A 257 14.90 -26.95 -21.47
N THR A 258 13.91 -26.07 -21.69
CA THR A 258 12.61 -26.44 -22.31
C THR A 258 11.76 -25.23 -22.72
N PRO A 259 11.81 -24.82 -24.00
CA PRO A 259 10.86 -23.87 -24.58
C PRO A 259 9.63 -24.62 -25.09
N ASP A 260 8.75 -25.04 -24.17
CA ASP A 260 7.41 -25.49 -24.56
C ASP A 260 6.39 -24.58 -23.90
N VAL A 261 5.70 -23.76 -24.69
CA VAL A 261 4.60 -22.89 -24.24
C VAL A 261 3.56 -23.71 -23.46
N GLN A 262 3.43 -25.01 -23.72
CA GLN A 262 2.58 -25.90 -22.94
C GLN A 262 3.04 -26.07 -21.48
N ARG A 263 4.34 -26.05 -21.19
CA ARG A 263 4.86 -26.11 -19.81
C ARG A 263 4.59 -24.81 -19.04
N ILE A 264 4.63 -23.66 -19.72
CA ILE A 264 4.25 -22.37 -19.11
C ILE A 264 2.78 -22.38 -18.68
N ARG A 265 1.89 -22.89 -19.54
CA ARG A 265 0.47 -23.05 -19.21
C ARG A 265 0.19 -24.10 -18.12
N ALA A 266 1.15 -24.99 -17.88
CA ALA A 266 1.11 -25.96 -16.79
C ALA A 266 1.74 -25.45 -15.49
N ILE A 267 2.25 -24.21 -15.44
CA ILE A 267 2.79 -23.63 -14.22
C ILE A 267 1.69 -23.60 -13.15
N PRO A 268 1.91 -24.21 -11.97
CA PRO A 268 0.94 -24.17 -10.91
C PRO A 268 0.67 -22.73 -10.47
N VAL A 269 -0.62 -22.39 -10.41
CA VAL A 269 -1.12 -21.13 -9.87
C VAL A 269 -2.09 -21.46 -8.75
N GLY A 270 -1.79 -20.99 -7.56
CA GLY A 270 -2.65 -21.22 -6.39
C GLY A 270 -2.28 -20.33 -5.21
N THR A 271 -1.03 -19.90 -5.12
CA THR A 271 -0.59 -19.06 -4.01
C THR A 271 -0.89 -17.58 -4.27
N VAL A 272 -1.53 -16.96 -3.29
CA VAL A 272 -1.64 -15.51 -3.13
C VAL A 272 -0.78 -15.10 -1.95
N VAL A 273 0.13 -14.16 -2.17
CA VAL A 273 0.90 -13.51 -1.12
C VAL A 273 0.27 -12.14 -0.88
N VAL A 274 -0.40 -11.98 0.25
CA VAL A 274 -0.96 -10.69 0.65
C VAL A 274 0.05 -9.95 1.51
N ASN A 275 0.61 -8.89 0.95
CA ASN A 275 1.56 -8.02 1.60
C ASN A 275 0.80 -6.92 2.34
N VAL A 276 0.87 -6.92 3.66
CA VAL A 276 0.22 -5.94 4.53
C VAL A 276 1.24 -4.88 4.92
N ILE A 277 1.12 -3.71 4.33
CA ILE A 277 2.04 -2.58 4.51
C ILE A 277 1.39 -1.56 5.45
N ARG A 278 2.09 -1.24 6.54
CA ARG A 278 1.63 -0.23 7.48
C ARG A 278 1.95 1.18 6.97
N ARG A 279 0.94 2.03 6.95
CA ARG A 279 1.00 3.44 6.51
C ARG A 279 1.71 4.40 7.45
N LYS A 280 2.00 3.97 8.68
CA LYS A 280 2.65 4.80 9.70
C LYS A 280 4.12 4.42 9.76
N LYS A 281 5.01 5.41 9.64
CA LYS A 281 6.45 5.21 9.85
C LYS A 281 6.77 4.81 11.29
N PRO A 282 7.85 4.06 11.53
CA PRO A 282 8.36 3.82 12.87
C PRO A 282 8.68 5.14 13.55
N SER A 283 8.36 5.20 14.84
CA SER A 283 8.68 6.34 15.68
C SER A 283 10.14 6.27 16.06
N GLU A 284 10.83 7.40 16.01
CA GLU A 284 12.20 7.50 16.52
C GLU A 284 12.21 7.22 18.03
N PRO A 285 13.19 6.45 18.53
CA PRO A 285 13.35 6.24 19.96
C PRO A 285 13.57 7.55 20.71
N LYS A 286 12.68 7.85 21.66
CA LYS A 286 12.73 9.10 22.42
C LYS A 286 13.91 9.10 23.40
N THR A 287 14.80 10.09 23.26
CA THR A 287 15.80 10.43 24.27
C THR A 287 15.13 11.19 25.42
N LEU A 288 15.33 10.72 26.65
CA LEU A 288 14.83 11.31 27.88
C LEU A 288 15.71 12.50 28.31
N ALA A 289 15.20 13.30 29.25
CA ALA A 289 15.90 14.49 29.75
C ALA A 289 17.26 14.19 30.40
N ASP A 290 17.47 12.95 30.87
CA ASP A 290 18.74 12.51 31.44
C ASP A 290 19.76 12.01 30.38
N GLY A 291 19.37 12.00 29.10
CA GLY A 291 20.19 11.52 27.99
C GLY A 291 20.00 10.03 27.66
N THR A 292 19.20 9.29 28.43
CA THR A 292 18.94 7.87 28.16
C THR A 292 17.81 7.68 27.14
N ILE A 293 17.83 6.57 26.40
CA ILE A 293 16.73 6.19 25.51
C ILE A 293 15.57 5.58 26.31
N SER A 294 14.34 5.97 25.96
CA SER A 294 13.12 5.48 26.59
C SER A 294 13.04 3.95 26.63
N THR A 295 12.52 3.42 27.74
CA THR A 295 12.24 1.99 27.95
C THR A 295 10.74 1.68 27.90
N ASP A 296 9.93 2.60 27.36
CA ASP A 296 8.48 2.39 27.21
C ASP A 296 8.21 1.21 26.27
N ARG A 297 7.53 0.19 26.81
CA ARG A 297 7.16 -1.03 26.07
C ARG A 297 6.16 -0.77 24.93
N ARG A 298 5.50 0.39 24.93
CA ARG A 298 4.56 0.80 23.87
C ARG A 298 5.24 1.53 22.72
N ILE A 299 6.57 1.66 22.72
CA ILE A 299 7.30 2.26 21.62
C ILE A 299 6.99 1.55 20.31
N ASP A 300 6.74 2.34 19.28
CA ASP A 300 6.29 1.90 17.96
C ASP A 300 7.44 2.08 16.97
N THR A 301 8.52 1.31 17.13
CA THR A 301 9.79 1.46 16.40
C THR A 301 10.31 0.12 15.88
N LEU A 302 11.29 0.18 14.98
CA LEU A 302 12.01 -1.00 14.48
C LEU A 302 13.17 -1.37 15.43
N PRO A 303 13.52 -2.66 15.56
CA PRO A 303 14.66 -3.09 16.37
C PRO A 303 15.98 -2.39 15.99
N GLU A 304 16.21 -2.19 14.69
CA GLU A 304 17.43 -1.59 14.15
C GLU A 304 17.53 -0.11 14.52
N LEU A 305 16.41 0.62 14.44
CA LEU A 305 16.34 2.02 14.85
C LEU A 305 16.57 2.17 16.36
N TYR A 306 16.01 1.26 17.16
CA TYR A 306 16.25 1.25 18.61
C TYR A 306 17.70 0.94 18.95
N ALA A 307 18.31 -0.05 18.28
CA ALA A 307 19.72 -0.40 18.46
C ALA A 307 20.64 0.78 18.11
N ALA A 308 20.43 1.43 16.95
CA ALA A 308 21.19 2.61 16.54
C ALA A 308 21.06 3.76 17.57
N ALA A 309 19.87 3.98 18.12
CA ALA A 309 19.67 4.98 19.18
C ALA A 309 20.42 4.62 20.47
N LEU A 310 20.52 3.34 20.83
CA LEU A 310 21.28 2.87 21.99
C LEU A 310 22.80 2.99 21.81
N GLU A 311 23.29 2.85 20.58
CA GLU A 311 24.69 3.06 20.22
C GLU A 311 25.07 4.54 20.28
N GLY A 312 24.18 5.42 19.81
CA GLY A 312 24.33 6.88 19.92
C GLY A 312 24.14 7.44 21.33
N GLN A 313 23.66 6.63 22.28
CA GLN A 313 23.36 7.07 23.65
C GLN A 313 24.64 7.41 24.43
N ARG A 314 24.76 8.68 24.82
CA ARG A 314 25.83 9.14 25.72
C ARG A 314 25.55 8.75 27.17
N GLU A 315 26.59 8.78 28.01
CA GLU A 315 26.38 8.62 29.45
C GLU A 315 25.42 9.69 30.00
N PRO A 316 24.59 9.34 31.00
CA PRO A 316 23.60 10.29 31.50
C PRO A 316 24.28 11.50 32.13
N HIS A 317 23.77 12.70 31.84
CA HIS A 317 24.36 13.95 32.35
C HIS A 317 24.50 13.94 33.89
N GLY A 318 23.54 13.30 34.58
CA GLY A 318 23.59 13.16 36.04
C GLY A 318 24.70 12.25 36.58
N LEU A 319 25.20 11.30 35.78
CA LEU A 319 26.37 10.49 36.13
C LEU A 319 27.65 11.29 35.91
N THR A 320 27.80 11.91 34.74
CA THR A 320 28.95 12.76 34.41
C THR A 320 29.12 13.89 35.42
N LYS A 321 28.03 14.55 35.82
CA LYS A 321 28.07 15.59 36.86
C LYS A 321 28.50 15.02 38.22
N ALA A 322 27.95 13.88 38.64
CA ALA A 322 28.32 13.25 39.90
C ALA A 322 29.81 12.83 39.92
N GLU A 323 30.34 12.39 38.78
CA GLU A 323 31.75 12.06 38.63
C GLU A 323 32.64 13.31 38.71
N GLY A 324 32.22 14.42 38.09
CA GLY A 324 32.88 15.73 38.24
C GLY A 324 32.87 16.21 39.70
N ASP A 325 31.71 16.20 40.37
CA ASP A 325 31.58 16.58 41.78
C ASP A 325 32.46 15.70 42.69
N CYS A 326 32.60 14.40 42.35
CA CYS A 326 33.48 13.48 43.06
C CYS A 326 34.96 13.78 42.83
N GLN A 327 35.37 14.12 41.61
CA GLN A 327 36.74 14.52 41.29
C GLN A 327 37.11 15.83 41.99
N GLU A 328 36.22 16.82 42.00
CA GLU A 328 36.42 18.08 42.74
C GLU A 328 36.54 17.84 44.24
N ALA A 329 35.66 17.01 44.81
CA ALA A 329 35.74 16.64 46.23
C ALA A 329 37.04 15.90 46.56
N GLN A 330 37.53 15.06 45.66
CA GLN A 330 38.79 14.34 45.80
C GLN A 330 39.98 15.29 45.77
N ALA A 331 40.00 16.23 44.82
CA ALA A 331 41.04 17.25 44.71
C ALA A 331 41.08 18.16 45.95
N ALA A 332 39.92 18.62 46.41
CA ALA A 332 39.82 19.45 47.61
C ALA A 332 40.30 18.71 48.87
N PHE A 333 39.93 17.44 49.03
CA PHE A 333 40.40 16.61 50.14
C PHE A 333 41.92 16.42 50.10
N SER A 334 42.50 16.19 48.92
CA SER A 334 43.95 16.00 48.75
C SER A 334 44.77 17.28 48.98
N ALA A 335 44.19 18.45 48.77
CA ALA A 335 44.86 19.75 48.96
C ALA A 335 44.78 20.27 50.42
N GLU A 336 43.90 19.70 51.25
CA GLU A 336 43.66 20.19 52.61
C GLU A 336 44.73 19.70 53.60
N GLN A 337 45.23 20.62 54.43
CA GLN A 337 46.27 20.34 55.42
C GLN A 337 45.76 20.38 56.86
N ASP A 338 44.63 21.06 57.14
CA ASP A 338 44.02 21.07 58.48
C ASP A 338 43.27 19.75 58.77
N PRO A 339 43.61 19.00 59.83
CA PRO A 339 42.96 17.72 60.14
C PRO A 339 41.44 17.80 60.31
N LYS A 340 40.92 18.89 60.90
CA LYS A 340 39.47 19.04 61.13
C LYS A 340 38.73 19.33 59.83
N ALA A 341 39.28 20.22 58.99
CA ALA A 341 38.76 20.47 57.64
C ALA A 341 38.83 19.20 56.77
N ALA A 342 39.93 18.46 56.85
CA ALA A 342 40.13 17.20 56.13
C ALA A 342 39.07 16.15 56.50
N GLU A 343 38.70 16.00 57.78
CA GLU A 343 37.63 15.08 58.20
C GLU A 343 36.28 15.43 57.53
N LYS A 344 35.94 16.73 57.49
CA LYS A 344 34.70 17.21 56.86
C LYS A 344 34.72 16.98 55.35
N LEU A 345 35.85 17.25 54.69
CA LEU A 345 36.02 16.99 53.25
C LEU A 345 36.01 15.48 52.94
N GLY A 346 36.56 14.65 53.82
CA GLY A 346 36.50 13.18 53.70
C GLY A 346 35.06 12.67 53.71
N LYS A 347 34.23 13.16 54.64
CA LYS A 347 32.77 12.87 54.65
C LYS A 347 32.06 13.35 53.37
N LYS A 348 32.46 14.50 52.81
CA LYS A 348 31.90 15.02 51.55
C LYS A 348 32.30 14.13 50.36
N LEU A 349 33.57 13.75 50.27
CA LEU A 349 34.11 12.86 49.26
C LEU A 349 33.42 11.49 49.28
N GLU A 350 33.23 10.90 50.46
CA GLU A 350 32.55 9.61 50.59
C GLU A 350 31.10 9.67 50.10
N ARG A 351 30.37 10.74 50.42
CA ARG A 351 29.02 10.98 49.88
C ARG A 351 29.03 11.13 48.36
N ALA A 352 30.02 11.81 47.79
CA ALA A 352 30.16 11.96 46.33
C ALA A 352 30.43 10.61 45.65
N LYS A 353 31.32 9.78 46.21
CA LYS A 353 31.59 8.41 45.74
C LYS A 353 30.33 7.54 45.77
N GLN A 354 29.58 7.58 46.87
CA GLN A 354 28.30 6.85 46.99
C GLN A 354 27.26 7.35 45.97
N ALA A 355 27.21 8.66 45.70
CA ALA A 355 26.33 9.23 44.69
C ALA A 355 26.70 8.73 43.28
N VAL A 356 27.98 8.70 42.92
CA VAL A 356 28.47 8.12 41.66
C VAL A 356 28.09 6.66 41.55
N GLN A 357 28.38 5.84 42.58
CA GLN A 357 28.04 4.41 42.58
C GLN A 357 26.54 4.19 42.40
N LYS A 358 25.71 4.94 43.13
CA LYS A 358 24.25 4.87 43.02
C LYS A 358 23.77 5.25 41.62
N LYS A 359 24.31 6.31 41.02
CA LYS A 359 23.98 6.74 39.66
C LYS A 359 24.44 5.73 38.61
N ARG A 360 25.63 5.16 38.77
CA ARG A 360 26.17 4.12 37.88
C ARG A 360 25.32 2.84 37.94
N ALA A 361 24.94 2.39 39.13
CA ALA A 361 24.04 1.25 39.31
C ALA A 361 22.65 1.49 38.68
N ALA A 362 22.09 2.70 38.87
CA ALA A 362 20.84 3.06 38.22
C ALA A 362 20.94 3.06 36.69
N PHE A 363 22.04 3.58 36.14
CA PHE A 363 22.29 3.57 34.69
C PHE A 363 22.45 2.15 34.14
N GLN A 364 23.17 1.27 34.85
CA GLN A 364 23.30 -0.15 34.48
C GLN A 364 21.93 -0.85 34.48
N ALA A 365 21.07 -0.56 35.47
CA ALA A 365 19.71 -1.09 35.51
C ALA A 365 18.86 -0.59 34.32
N THR A 366 19.02 0.67 33.92
CA THR A 366 18.39 1.21 32.70
C THR A 366 18.91 0.51 31.45
N ARG A 367 20.22 0.31 31.31
CA ARG A 367 20.82 -0.44 30.18
C ARG A 367 20.29 -1.88 30.09
N ALA A 368 20.11 -2.55 31.22
CA ALA A 368 19.50 -3.89 31.25
C ALA A 368 18.05 -3.88 30.75
N LYS A 369 17.24 -2.88 31.12
CA LYS A 369 15.87 -2.72 30.61
C LYS A 369 15.84 -2.39 29.12
N GLN A 370 16.78 -1.58 28.63
CA GLN A 370 16.92 -1.25 27.21
C GLN A 370 17.28 -2.49 26.39
N ALA A 371 18.21 -3.32 26.89
CA ALA A 371 18.56 -4.59 26.26
C ALA A 371 17.36 -5.56 26.22
N ASP A 372 16.61 -5.69 27.32
CA ASP A 372 15.37 -6.48 27.36
C ASP A 372 14.32 -5.97 26.36
N LEU A 373 14.16 -4.65 26.24
CA LEU A 373 13.23 -4.08 25.25
C LEU A 373 13.68 -4.33 23.81
N LEU A 374 14.97 -4.16 23.50
CA LEU A 374 15.51 -4.47 22.17
C LEU A 374 15.28 -5.93 21.79
N GLU A 375 15.50 -6.85 22.73
CA GLU A 375 15.27 -8.28 22.52
C GLU A 375 13.78 -8.57 22.25
N ARG A 376 12.86 -7.94 23.01
CA ARG A 376 11.42 -8.05 22.74
C ARG A 376 11.04 -7.49 21.36
N LEU A 377 11.65 -6.38 20.93
CA LEU A 377 11.39 -5.81 19.61
C LEU A 377 11.85 -6.78 18.51
N ARG A 378 13.03 -7.38 18.66
CA ARG A 378 13.53 -8.42 17.74
C ARG A 378 12.59 -9.63 17.68
N GLN A 379 12.14 -10.11 18.84
CA GLN A 379 11.20 -11.24 18.94
C GLN A 379 9.83 -10.93 18.31
N ARG A 380 9.38 -9.67 18.37
CA ARG A 380 8.13 -9.23 17.75
C ARG A 380 8.22 -9.24 16.22
N GLY A 381 9.42 -9.13 15.65
CA GLY A 381 9.66 -9.04 14.22
C GLY A 381 9.17 -7.72 13.63
N ASP A 382 8.99 -7.69 12.31
CA ASP A 382 8.50 -6.52 11.60
C ASP A 382 6.99 -6.32 11.88
N THR A 383 6.63 -5.11 12.34
CA THR A 383 5.24 -4.72 12.62
C THR A 383 4.69 -3.71 11.61
N PHE A 384 5.55 -3.32 10.66
CA PHE A 384 5.30 -2.40 9.56
C PHE A 384 5.06 -3.15 8.26
N LEU A 385 5.56 -4.37 8.15
CA LEU A 385 5.30 -5.28 7.05
C LEU A 385 4.91 -6.65 7.58
N ALA A 386 3.88 -7.25 6.99
CA ALA A 386 3.54 -8.64 7.22
C ALA A 386 3.13 -9.30 5.90
N GLU A 387 3.41 -10.59 5.78
CA GLU A 387 2.99 -11.40 4.65
C GLU A 387 2.03 -12.48 5.11
N VAL A 388 0.95 -12.62 4.36
CA VAL A 388 -0.03 -13.69 4.56
C VAL A 388 -0.09 -14.48 3.26
N GLU A 389 0.44 -15.70 3.30
CA GLU A 389 0.35 -16.64 2.19
C GLU A 389 -0.98 -17.41 2.29
N GLN A 390 -1.73 -17.43 1.19
CA GLN A 390 -2.96 -18.20 1.06
C GLN A 390 -2.86 -19.08 -0.18
N PHE A 391 -3.15 -20.38 -0.01
CA PHE A 391 -3.31 -21.29 -1.14
C PHE A 391 -4.78 -21.39 -1.51
N VAL A 392 -5.12 -21.05 -2.75
CA VAL A 392 -6.47 -21.14 -3.32
C VAL A 392 -6.60 -22.39 -4.16
N THR A 393 -7.46 -23.29 -3.72
CA THR A 393 -7.76 -24.55 -4.39
C THR A 393 -8.68 -24.37 -5.60
N ASP A 394 -8.77 -25.38 -6.49
CA ASP A 394 -9.77 -25.39 -7.56
C ASP A 394 -11.20 -25.42 -7.01
N HIS A 395 -11.42 -26.10 -5.89
CA HIS A 395 -12.73 -26.15 -5.23
C HIS A 395 -13.19 -24.76 -4.75
N GLU A 396 -12.29 -23.95 -4.21
CA GLU A 396 -12.61 -22.58 -3.79
C GLU A 396 -12.93 -21.68 -4.99
N CYS A 397 -12.16 -21.78 -6.07
CA CYS A 397 -12.48 -21.08 -7.31
C CYS A 397 -13.85 -21.50 -7.87
N GLU A 398 -14.20 -22.79 -7.80
CA GLU A 398 -15.49 -23.31 -8.23
C GLU A 398 -16.66 -22.81 -7.37
N ARG A 399 -16.48 -22.80 -6.04
CA ARG A 399 -17.45 -22.23 -5.10
C ARG A 399 -17.64 -20.74 -5.37
N TRP A 400 -16.56 -19.98 -5.47
CA TRP A 400 -16.59 -18.55 -5.78
C TRP A 400 -17.31 -18.28 -7.10
N ARG A 401 -17.02 -19.07 -8.14
CA ARG A 401 -17.68 -18.98 -9.45
C ARG A 401 -19.19 -19.12 -9.32
N SER A 402 -19.65 -20.12 -8.59
CA SER A 402 -21.09 -20.35 -8.34
C SER A 402 -21.74 -19.20 -7.56
N GLU A 403 -21.05 -18.65 -6.55
CA GLU A 403 -21.52 -17.47 -5.81
C GLU A 403 -21.63 -16.22 -6.70
N MET A 404 -20.71 -16.04 -7.66
CA MET A 404 -20.75 -14.90 -8.57
C MET A 404 -21.99 -14.91 -9.46
N TRP A 405 -22.48 -16.08 -9.86
CA TRP A 405 -23.75 -16.18 -10.61
C TRP A 405 -24.95 -15.71 -9.79
N VAL A 406 -25.01 -16.08 -8.51
CA VAL A 406 -26.06 -15.63 -7.59
C VAL A 406 -25.96 -14.12 -7.35
N GLU A 407 -24.75 -13.62 -7.13
CA GLU A 407 -24.51 -12.19 -6.90
C GLU A 407 -24.82 -11.36 -8.15
N ALA A 408 -24.48 -11.86 -9.33
CA ALA A 408 -24.78 -11.21 -10.61
C ALA A 408 -26.30 -11.06 -10.81
N GLU A 409 -27.07 -12.10 -10.51
CA GLU A 409 -28.53 -12.04 -10.60
C GLU A 409 -29.12 -11.09 -9.56
N ARG A 410 -28.58 -11.07 -8.34
CA ARG A 410 -28.95 -10.07 -7.32
C ARG A 410 -28.73 -8.65 -7.83
N MET A 411 -27.57 -8.36 -8.42
CA MET A 411 -27.26 -7.06 -9.00
C MET A 411 -28.23 -6.68 -10.11
N ARG A 412 -28.58 -7.62 -11.01
CA ARG A 412 -29.57 -7.36 -12.08
C ARG A 412 -30.93 -6.99 -11.53
N ARG A 413 -31.36 -7.64 -10.46
CA ARG A 413 -32.63 -7.28 -9.82
C ARG A 413 -32.58 -5.86 -9.28
N ILE A 414 -31.49 -5.46 -8.62
CA ILE A 414 -31.30 -4.08 -8.14
C ILE A 414 -31.25 -3.08 -9.32
N GLU A 415 -30.59 -3.44 -10.42
CA GLU A 415 -30.53 -2.64 -11.66
C GLU A 415 -31.94 -2.45 -12.26
N LYS A 416 -32.75 -3.51 -12.32
CA LYS A 416 -34.11 -3.49 -12.92
C LYS A 416 -35.19 -2.95 -11.99
N ARG A 417 -35.01 -3.04 -10.67
CA ARG A 417 -36.02 -2.75 -9.67
C ARG A 417 -35.44 -1.85 -8.57
N PRO A 418 -35.52 -0.52 -8.72
CA PRO A 418 -35.05 0.42 -7.71
C PRO A 418 -35.65 0.19 -6.32
N ALA A 419 -36.86 -0.36 -6.21
CA ALA A 419 -37.47 -0.74 -4.92
C ALA A 419 -36.69 -1.81 -4.14
N GLU A 420 -35.84 -2.61 -4.81
CA GLU A 420 -34.97 -3.61 -4.16
C GLU A 420 -33.67 -2.99 -3.60
N ARG A 421 -33.48 -1.67 -3.71
CA ARG A 421 -32.34 -0.92 -3.13
C ARG A 421 -32.49 -0.78 -1.62
N THR A 422 -32.36 -1.89 -0.91
CA THR A 422 -32.44 -1.91 0.56
C THR A 422 -31.15 -1.39 1.19
N ARG A 423 -31.28 -0.65 2.30
CA ARG A 423 -30.16 -0.25 3.14
C ARG A 423 -29.68 -1.41 3.99
N ASN A 424 -28.37 -1.55 4.16
CA ASN A 424 -27.82 -2.39 5.22
C ASN A 424 -27.63 -1.55 6.49
N LEU A 425 -28.62 -1.58 7.40
CA LEU A 425 -28.59 -0.76 8.62
C LEU A 425 -27.37 -1.06 9.48
N GLY A 426 -26.96 -2.33 9.61
CA GLY A 426 -25.77 -2.71 10.38
C GLY A 426 -24.49 -2.08 9.80
N TYR A 427 -24.35 -2.05 8.47
CA TYR A 427 -23.23 -1.35 7.83
C TYR A 427 -23.34 0.18 8.01
N CYS A 428 -24.55 0.74 7.94
CA CYS A 428 -24.79 2.19 8.05
C CYS A 428 -24.57 2.75 9.46
N THR A 429 -24.76 1.95 10.51
CA THR A 429 -24.66 2.40 11.91
C THR A 429 -23.39 1.91 12.61
N ALA A 430 -22.55 1.12 11.95
CA ALA A 430 -21.30 0.64 12.52
C ALA A 430 -20.36 1.82 12.85
N PRO A 431 -19.83 1.91 14.09
CA PRO A 431 -18.85 2.93 14.47
C PRO A 431 -17.66 2.93 13.50
N GLY A 432 -17.22 4.12 13.08
CA GLY A 432 -16.10 4.28 12.14
C GLY A 432 -16.41 3.95 10.67
N ARG A 433 -17.62 3.49 10.32
CA ARG A 433 -18.04 3.28 8.93
C ARG A 433 -18.96 4.40 8.44
N GLY A 434 -18.35 5.44 7.87
CA GLY A 434 -19.09 6.49 7.16
C GLY A 434 -19.52 6.00 5.77
N CYS A 435 -20.79 5.66 5.58
CA CYS A 435 -21.31 5.44 4.22
C CYS A 435 -21.41 6.80 3.50
N THR A 436 -20.67 6.96 2.40
CA THR A 436 -20.67 8.20 1.59
C THR A 436 -22.03 8.53 0.96
N TYR A 437 -22.97 7.58 0.89
CA TYR A 437 -24.32 7.77 0.35
C TYR A 437 -25.40 7.86 1.45
N ARG A 438 -24.99 8.08 2.71
CA ARG A 438 -25.90 8.12 3.86
C ARG A 438 -26.87 9.29 3.79
N THR A 439 -26.40 10.46 3.37
CA THR A 439 -27.21 11.68 3.16
C THR A 439 -28.32 11.42 2.14
N LEU A 440 -27.97 10.86 0.99
CA LEU A 440 -28.91 10.48 -0.07
C LEU A 440 -29.94 9.43 0.39
N CYS A 441 -29.51 8.45 1.19
CA CYS A 441 -30.44 7.49 1.80
C CYS A 441 -31.46 8.14 2.73
N TYR A 442 -31.07 9.15 3.52
CA TYR A 442 -31.95 9.80 4.49
C TYR A 442 -32.86 10.84 3.88
N SER A 443 -32.41 11.51 2.81
CA SER A 443 -33.24 12.45 2.06
C SER A 443 -34.26 11.75 1.15
N GLY A 444 -34.29 10.41 1.13
CA GLY A 444 -35.16 9.66 0.22
C GLY A 444 -34.75 9.77 -1.24
N GLY A 445 -33.48 10.09 -1.52
CA GLY A 445 -33.00 10.31 -2.88
C GLY A 445 -33.29 11.70 -3.42
N ASP A 446 -33.50 12.69 -2.55
CA ASP A 446 -33.75 14.09 -2.91
C ASP A 446 -32.76 14.60 -3.97
N GLU A 447 -33.29 15.18 -5.04
CA GLU A 447 -32.52 15.63 -6.20
C GLU A 447 -31.57 16.79 -5.84
N SER A 448 -31.95 17.67 -4.90
CA SER A 448 -31.08 18.76 -4.46
C SER A 448 -29.84 18.21 -3.75
N VAL A 449 -30.00 17.22 -2.88
CA VAL A 449 -28.87 16.54 -2.22
C VAL A 449 -28.02 15.79 -3.25
N ARG A 450 -28.66 15.12 -4.21
CA ARG A 450 -27.98 14.41 -5.30
C ARG A 450 -27.07 15.37 -6.09
N MET A 451 -27.61 16.50 -6.54
CA MET A 451 -26.88 17.49 -7.34
C MET A 451 -25.87 18.29 -6.51
N GLN A 452 -26.10 18.51 -5.22
CA GLN A 452 -25.19 19.25 -4.35
C GLN A 452 -23.98 18.41 -3.92
N GLU A 453 -24.16 17.13 -3.62
CA GLU A 453 -23.11 16.29 -3.02
C GLU A 453 -22.44 15.32 -4.01
N PHE A 454 -23.06 15.01 -5.15
CA PHE A 454 -22.59 13.97 -6.07
C PHE A 454 -22.47 14.48 -7.51
N THR A 455 -21.42 14.05 -8.21
CA THR A 455 -21.34 14.15 -9.67
C THR A 455 -22.15 13.04 -10.33
N THR A 456 -22.90 13.43 -11.34
CA THR A 456 -23.67 12.57 -12.23
C THR A 456 -22.79 12.02 -13.36
N PRO A 457 -23.23 10.98 -14.08
CA PRO A 457 -22.54 10.54 -15.30
C PRO A 457 -22.34 11.66 -16.33
N ALA A 458 -23.37 12.49 -16.57
CA ALA A 458 -23.31 13.58 -17.54
C ALA A 458 -22.29 14.66 -17.15
N GLU A 459 -22.26 15.09 -15.88
CA GLU A 459 -21.24 16.03 -15.39
C GLU A 459 -19.82 15.44 -15.52
N ARG A 460 -19.65 14.14 -15.30
CA ARG A 460 -18.35 13.47 -15.44
C ARG A 460 -17.91 13.37 -16.90
N GLU A 461 -18.82 13.04 -17.81
CA GLU A 461 -18.54 12.98 -19.24
C GLU A 461 -18.15 14.37 -19.78
N ALA A 462 -18.87 15.43 -19.38
CA ALA A 462 -18.52 16.80 -19.73
C ALA A 462 -17.12 17.20 -19.24
N HIS A 463 -16.78 16.87 -17.99
CA HIS A 463 -15.45 17.16 -17.44
C HIS A 463 -14.34 16.26 -18.01
N GLU A 464 -14.64 15.02 -18.42
CA GLU A 464 -13.69 14.17 -19.14
C GLU A 464 -13.38 14.73 -20.54
N LEU A 465 -14.40 15.24 -21.25
CA LEU A 465 -14.23 15.93 -22.54
C LEU A 465 -13.38 17.20 -22.39
N GLU A 466 -13.68 18.06 -21.40
CA GLU A 466 -12.90 19.25 -21.10
C GLU A 466 -11.42 18.90 -20.83
N ARG A 467 -11.15 17.86 -20.02
CA ARG A 467 -9.79 17.36 -19.78
C ARG A 467 -9.11 16.75 -21.01
N GLU A 468 -9.86 16.22 -21.97
CA GLU A 468 -9.31 15.73 -23.23
C GLU A 468 -8.94 16.88 -24.15
N GLU A 469 -9.75 17.94 -24.18
CA GLU A 469 -9.47 19.20 -24.88
C GLU A 469 -8.23 19.88 -24.31
N ASP A 470 -8.12 20.03 -22.98
CA ASP A 470 -6.93 20.58 -22.32
C ASP A 470 -5.65 19.78 -22.67
N ARG A 471 -5.74 18.45 -22.59
CA ARG A 471 -4.60 17.56 -22.94
C ARG A 471 -4.28 17.54 -24.43
N ALA A 472 -5.22 17.93 -25.29
CA ALA A 472 -4.96 18.12 -26.71
C ALA A 472 -4.23 19.45 -26.92
N ALA A 473 -4.68 20.52 -26.27
CA ALA A 473 -4.04 21.83 -26.30
C ALA A 473 -2.60 21.80 -25.75
N GLU A 474 -2.36 21.15 -24.61
CA GLU A 474 -1.00 20.96 -24.05
C GLU A 474 -0.09 20.18 -25.01
N ARG A 475 -0.64 19.19 -25.73
CA ARG A 475 0.12 18.42 -26.72
C ARG A 475 0.46 19.24 -27.95
N GLU A 476 -0.44 20.12 -28.39
CA GLU A 476 -0.20 21.05 -29.49
C GLU A 476 0.86 22.09 -29.09
N GLU A 477 0.82 22.61 -27.86
CA GLU A 477 1.84 23.52 -27.33
C GLU A 477 3.22 22.84 -27.21
N GLN A 478 3.26 21.59 -26.71
CA GLN A 478 4.51 20.81 -26.57
C GLN A 478 5.08 20.33 -27.91
N ALA A 479 4.24 20.14 -28.92
CA ALA A 479 4.71 19.77 -30.26
C ALA A 479 5.60 20.87 -30.88
N GLY A 480 5.48 22.12 -30.39
CA GLY A 480 6.19 23.27 -30.93
C GLY A 480 5.79 23.56 -32.38
N PRO A 481 6.32 24.65 -32.99
CA PRO A 481 6.24 24.79 -34.43
C PRO A 481 6.91 23.56 -35.07
N GLU A 482 6.28 22.99 -36.11
CA GLU A 482 6.88 21.90 -36.88
C GLU A 482 8.35 22.23 -37.13
N PRO A 483 9.30 21.32 -36.80
CA PRO A 483 10.70 21.60 -36.98
C PRO A 483 10.89 22.01 -38.43
N TYR A 484 11.35 23.26 -38.63
CA TYR A 484 11.53 23.85 -39.95
C TYR A 484 12.23 22.84 -40.84
N SER A 485 11.46 22.22 -41.74
CA SER A 485 11.99 21.28 -42.71
C SER A 485 12.88 22.10 -43.63
N ALA A 486 14.19 22.04 -43.37
CA ALA A 486 15.17 22.74 -44.17
C ALA A 486 14.89 22.39 -45.65
N PRO A 487 14.79 23.39 -46.54
CA PRO A 487 14.58 23.12 -47.95
C PRO A 487 15.69 22.16 -48.39
N ALA A 488 15.32 21.09 -49.08
CA ALA A 488 16.26 20.15 -49.65
C ALA A 488 17.21 20.94 -50.57
N TRP A 489 18.44 21.15 -50.10
CA TRP A 489 19.48 21.72 -50.94
C TRP A 489 19.86 20.65 -51.96
N GLY A 490 19.55 20.94 -53.23
CA GLY A 490 19.79 20.07 -54.38
C GLY A 490 21.26 19.97 -54.77
#